data_AF-E3EFK8-F1
#
_entry.id   AF-E3EFK8-F1
#
_cell.length_a   1.000
_cell.length_b   1.000
_cell.length_c   1.000
_cell.angle_alpha   90.00
_cell.angle_beta   90.00
_cell.angle_gamma   90.00
#
_symmetry.space_group_name_H-M   'P 1'
#
loop_
_entity.id
_entity.type
_entity.pdbx_description
1 polymer ?
#
loop_
_entity_poly.entity_id
_entity_poly.type
_entity_poly.pdbx_seq_one_letter_code
_entity_poly.pdbx_strand_id
1 'polypeptide(L)'
;MRSMLVWKRVLGAMLIAICLVLPGNEVYGHKEPVQHKKWQSAPVLAPREEQVITTMTVTATGYTAGYESTGKRPNHPGYGITYSGVKVRRDKNTLSTIAADPKMFPLGSILYIPGYGYGIVADTGSAIKGNKIDLYFKTIRQVYSEWGKKDVDVQIIKKGNGKCTEKMIKSLQKAIETHKTIPPETLDASI
;
A
#
# COMPACT_ATOMS: atom_id res chain seq x y z
N MET A 1 -46.32 -25.93 30.33
CA MET A 1 -45.38 -25.14 31.17
C MET A 1 -45.95 -23.73 31.28
N ARG A 2 -46.05 -23.23 32.52
CA ARG A 2 -46.49 -21.90 33.05
C ARG A 2 -46.69 -20.77 32.01
N SER A 3 -47.85 -20.11 31.90
CA SER A 3 -48.64 -19.28 32.85
C SER A 3 -48.21 -17.80 32.86
N MET A 4 -49.22 -16.92 33.07
CA MET A 4 -49.15 -15.52 33.57
C MET A 4 -48.92 -14.44 32.47
N LEU A 5 -49.52 -13.24 32.45
CA LEU A 5 -50.51 -12.57 33.29
C LEU A 5 -50.96 -11.28 32.56
N VAL A 6 -52.27 -11.04 32.53
CA VAL A 6 -53.01 -9.83 32.94
C VAL A 6 -52.45 -8.40 32.70
N TRP A 7 -53.30 -7.64 32.00
CA TRP A 7 -53.61 -6.20 31.99
C TRP A 7 -53.04 -5.26 33.07
N LYS A 8 -52.75 -4.00 32.69
CA LYS A 8 -53.25 -2.79 33.39
C LYS A 8 -53.09 -1.50 32.56
N ARG A 9 -54.21 -0.79 32.40
CA ARG A 9 -54.36 0.63 32.02
C ARG A 9 -53.63 1.55 33.01
N VAL A 10 -53.17 2.74 32.59
CA VAL A 10 -53.34 4.02 33.34
C VAL A 10 -53.24 5.21 32.36
N LEU A 11 -54.18 6.14 32.52
CA LEU A 11 -54.31 7.47 31.91
C LEU A 11 -53.20 8.45 32.31
N GLY A 12 -52.89 9.40 31.41
CA GLY A 12 -52.91 10.83 31.71
C GLY A 12 -51.74 11.46 32.47
N ALA A 13 -51.09 12.44 31.84
CA ALA A 13 -50.98 13.80 32.38
C ALA A 13 -50.28 14.70 31.35
N MET A 14 -51.04 15.62 30.78
CA MET A 14 -50.55 16.79 30.09
C MET A 14 -49.97 17.73 31.15
N LEU A 15 -48.65 17.93 31.15
CA LEU A 15 -48.00 18.95 31.95
C LEU A 15 -47.22 19.88 31.03
N ILE A 16 -47.77 21.08 30.92
CA ILE A 16 -47.14 22.28 30.36
C ILE A 16 -45.96 22.61 31.27
N ALA A 17 -44.74 22.39 30.77
CA ALA A 17 -43.53 22.88 31.43
C ALA A 17 -43.23 24.28 30.89
N ILE A 18 -43.51 25.25 31.77
CA ILE A 18 -43.21 26.67 31.66
C ILE A 18 -41.72 26.89 31.37
N CYS A 19 -41.45 27.74 30.38
CA CYS A 19 -40.14 28.31 30.10
C CYS A 19 -39.61 29.05 31.35
N LEU A 20 -38.61 28.49 32.02
CA LEU A 20 -37.67 29.21 32.87
C LEU A 20 -36.32 29.19 32.16
N VAL A 21 -35.96 30.34 31.59
CA VAL A 21 -34.65 30.59 30.99
C VAL A 21 -33.62 30.65 32.11
N LEU A 22 -32.79 29.61 32.22
CA LEU A 22 -31.56 29.63 33.00
C LEU A 22 -30.38 29.90 32.04
N PRO A 23 -29.44 30.79 32.38
CA PRO A 23 -28.29 31.09 31.53
C PRO A 23 -27.22 30.02 31.71
N GLY A 24 -26.68 29.53 30.60
CA GLY A 24 -25.48 28.69 30.58
C GLY A 24 -25.79 27.20 30.47
N ASN A 25 -26.01 26.74 29.24
CA ASN A 25 -25.72 25.35 28.89
C ASN A 25 -25.04 25.36 27.52
N GLU A 26 -23.72 25.35 27.56
CA GLU A 26 -22.87 25.09 26.41
C GLU A 26 -23.18 23.69 25.90
N VAL A 27 -23.64 23.58 24.65
CA VAL A 27 -23.96 22.31 24.01
C VAL A 27 -22.65 21.55 23.78
N TYR A 28 -22.24 20.76 24.77
CA TYR A 28 -21.18 19.77 24.57
C TYR A 28 -21.72 18.67 23.65
N GLY A 29 -21.48 18.84 22.36
CA GLY A 29 -21.68 17.79 21.37
C GLY A 29 -20.85 16.58 21.75
N HIS A 30 -21.51 15.46 22.05
CA HIS A 30 -20.88 14.16 22.14
C HIS A 30 -20.26 13.84 20.77
N LYS A 31 -18.95 14.09 20.63
CA LYS A 31 -18.17 13.48 19.55
C LYS A 31 -18.03 12.01 19.90
N GLU A 32 -18.69 11.15 19.12
CA GLU A 32 -18.41 9.72 19.09
C GLU A 32 -16.89 9.51 19.04
N PRO A 33 -16.32 8.60 19.84
CA PRO A 33 -14.89 8.33 19.79
C PRO A 33 -14.54 7.79 18.41
N VAL A 34 -13.81 8.60 17.63
CA VAL A 34 -13.23 8.15 16.36
C VAL A 34 -12.33 6.96 16.68
N GLN A 35 -12.78 5.76 16.29
CA GLN A 35 -11.98 4.55 16.37
C GLN A 35 -10.76 4.74 15.47
N HIS A 36 -9.63 5.08 16.08
CA HIS A 36 -8.35 5.10 15.40
C HIS A 36 -8.03 3.65 15.07
N LYS A 37 -8.30 3.25 13.83
CA LYS A 37 -7.91 1.95 13.31
C LYS A 37 -6.40 1.81 13.58
N LYS A 38 -6.02 0.89 14.46
CA LYS A 38 -4.62 0.65 14.83
C LYS A 38 -3.90 0.13 13.59
N TRP A 39 -3.33 1.04 12.82
CA TRP A 39 -2.40 0.70 11.75
C TRP A 39 -1.19 0.09 12.44
N GLN A 40 -0.93 -1.20 12.21
CA GLN A 40 0.38 -1.75 12.52
C GLN A 40 1.39 -0.85 11.82
N SER A 41 2.32 -0.26 12.57
CA SER A 41 3.35 0.64 12.03
C SER A 41 3.94 -0.01 10.78
N ALA A 42 3.80 0.66 9.63
CA ALA A 42 4.32 0.13 8.39
C ALA A 42 5.82 -0.21 8.59
N PRO A 43 6.28 -1.38 8.11
CA PRO A 43 7.66 -1.83 8.31
C PRO A 43 8.71 -0.87 7.73
N VAL A 44 8.29 -0.03 6.78
CA VAL A 44 9.05 1.09 6.24
C VAL A 44 8.21 2.38 6.35
N LEU A 45 8.87 3.50 6.62
CA LEU A 45 8.25 4.82 6.64
C LEU A 45 8.01 5.29 5.20
N ALA A 46 6.90 6.00 5.00
CA ALA A 46 6.62 6.69 3.75
C ALA A 46 7.72 7.73 3.44
N PRO A 47 7.93 8.09 2.16
CA PRO A 47 8.83 9.19 1.81
C PRO A 47 8.32 10.49 2.41
N ARG A 48 9.24 11.44 2.66
CA ARG A 48 8.84 12.81 2.98
C ARG A 48 8.24 13.48 1.76
N GLU A 49 7.36 14.45 1.97
CA GLU A 49 6.64 15.12 0.87
C GLU A 49 7.59 15.75 -0.15
N GLU A 50 8.73 16.29 0.30
CA GLU A 50 9.73 16.91 -0.57
C GLU A 50 10.46 15.91 -1.47
N GLN A 51 10.39 14.62 -1.14
CA GLN A 51 10.99 13.55 -1.95
C GLN A 51 10.02 13.02 -3.01
N VAL A 52 8.74 13.37 -2.93
CA VAL A 52 7.72 12.90 -3.87
C VAL A 52 7.74 13.82 -5.09
N ILE A 53 8.20 13.29 -6.22
CA ILE A 53 8.19 14.02 -7.50
C ILE A 53 6.75 14.25 -7.95
N THR A 54 5.94 13.21 -7.86
CA THR A 54 4.52 13.26 -8.20
C THR A 54 3.79 12.06 -7.63
N THR A 55 2.47 12.19 -7.46
CA THR A 55 1.57 11.11 -7.10
C THR A 55 0.70 10.78 -8.30
N MET A 56 0.53 9.49 -8.60
CA MET A 56 -0.28 9.04 -9.72
C MET A 56 -1.14 7.85 -9.31
N THR A 57 -2.41 7.88 -9.70
CA THR A 57 -3.30 6.71 -9.56
C THR A 57 -2.93 5.67 -10.60
N VAL A 58 -2.73 4.43 -10.15
CA VAL A 58 -2.43 3.27 -10.99
C VAL A 58 -3.30 2.10 -10.63
N THR A 59 -3.61 1.25 -11.61
CA THR A 59 -4.16 -0.07 -11.33
C THR A 59 -3.02 -1.00 -10.92
N ALA A 60 -3.04 -1.49 -9.68
CA ALA A 60 -2.05 -2.41 -9.14
C ALA A 60 -2.60 -3.84 -9.04
N THR A 61 -1.88 -4.78 -9.63
CA THR A 61 -2.10 -6.24 -9.49
C THR A 61 -0.95 -6.88 -8.71
N GLY A 62 -1.04 -8.19 -8.46
CA GLY A 62 0.08 -8.96 -7.94
C GLY A 62 0.40 -10.18 -8.79
N TYR A 63 1.69 -10.52 -8.90
CA TYR A 63 2.19 -11.67 -9.65
C TYR A 63 3.23 -12.44 -8.84
N THR A 64 3.60 -13.64 -9.31
CA THR A 64 4.66 -14.45 -8.72
C THR A 64 5.68 -14.90 -9.77
N ALA A 65 6.75 -15.58 -9.35
CA ALA A 65 7.71 -16.17 -10.28
C ALA A 65 7.16 -17.43 -10.99
N GLY A 66 6.02 -17.94 -10.53
CA GLY A 66 5.43 -19.21 -10.95
C GLY A 66 4.92 -19.24 -12.38
N TYR A 67 4.50 -20.43 -12.79
CA TYR A 67 4.03 -20.71 -14.14
C TYR A 67 2.78 -19.90 -14.50
N GLU A 68 1.90 -19.66 -13.54
CA GLU A 68 0.66 -18.90 -13.73
C GLU A 68 0.91 -17.44 -14.13
N SER A 69 2.06 -16.88 -13.74
CA SER A 69 2.43 -15.49 -14.01
C SER A 69 3.45 -15.36 -15.15
N THR A 70 4.40 -16.29 -15.25
CA THR A 70 5.56 -16.17 -16.14
C THR A 70 5.70 -17.29 -17.17
N GLY A 71 4.88 -18.35 -17.08
CA GLY A 71 5.02 -19.56 -17.88
C GLY A 71 6.26 -20.42 -17.54
N LYS A 72 7.00 -20.09 -16.47
CA LYS A 72 8.26 -20.77 -16.10
C LYS A 72 8.09 -21.62 -14.83
N ARG A 73 8.85 -22.70 -14.74
CA ARG A 73 8.95 -23.57 -13.56
C ARG A 73 10.30 -23.37 -12.85
N PRO A 74 10.45 -23.77 -11.57
CA PRO A 74 11.68 -23.54 -10.81
C PRO A 74 12.99 -24.05 -11.42
N ASN A 75 12.93 -25.07 -12.29
CA ASN A 75 14.07 -25.61 -13.02
C ASN A 75 14.44 -24.84 -14.31
N HIS A 76 13.65 -23.85 -14.71
CA HIS A 76 13.90 -23.04 -15.90
C HIS A 76 15.00 -21.99 -15.60
N PRO A 77 15.98 -21.77 -16.49
CA PRO A 77 17.11 -20.85 -16.24
C PRO A 77 16.68 -19.41 -15.97
N GLY A 78 15.60 -18.96 -16.63
CA GLY A 78 15.00 -17.63 -16.41
C GLY A 78 13.96 -17.55 -15.28
N TYR A 79 13.83 -18.56 -14.43
CA TYR A 79 12.86 -18.55 -13.32
C TYR A 79 13.23 -17.49 -12.29
N GLY A 80 12.28 -16.60 -11.98
CA GLY A 80 12.50 -15.49 -11.05
C GLY A 80 13.49 -14.43 -11.55
N ILE A 81 13.82 -14.40 -12.84
CA ILE A 81 14.64 -13.35 -13.47
C ILE A 81 13.70 -12.34 -14.13
N THR A 82 13.81 -11.08 -13.70
CA THR A 82 13.06 -9.93 -14.25
C THR A 82 13.64 -9.49 -15.60
N TYR A 83 12.91 -8.64 -16.33
CA TYR A 83 13.38 -8.04 -17.58
C TYR A 83 14.73 -7.32 -17.45
N SER A 84 15.01 -6.67 -16.32
CA SER A 84 16.31 -6.01 -16.12
C SER A 84 17.47 -6.97 -15.85
N GLY A 85 17.20 -8.28 -15.71
CA GLY A 85 18.18 -9.32 -15.40
C GLY A 85 18.43 -9.54 -13.90
N VAL A 86 17.84 -8.74 -13.01
CA VAL A 86 17.91 -8.98 -11.55
C VAL A 86 16.90 -10.02 -11.12
N LYS A 87 17.14 -10.68 -9.98
CA LYS A 87 16.16 -11.60 -9.39
C LYS A 87 14.97 -10.86 -8.79
N VAL A 88 13.79 -11.44 -8.91
CA VAL A 88 12.58 -10.98 -8.21
C VAL A 88 12.78 -10.99 -6.69
N ARG A 89 12.27 -9.96 -6.00
CA ARG A 89 12.42 -9.76 -4.56
C ARG A 89 11.13 -9.24 -3.95
N ARG A 90 10.72 -9.87 -2.85
CA ARG A 90 9.65 -9.38 -1.99
C ARG A 90 10.17 -9.26 -0.57
N ASP A 91 10.25 -8.02 -0.10
CA ASP A 91 10.58 -7.66 1.27
C ASP A 91 9.73 -6.46 1.70
N LYS A 92 9.04 -6.59 2.84
CA LYS A 92 8.20 -5.54 3.43
C LYS A 92 9.03 -4.51 4.20
N ASN A 93 10.21 -4.90 4.69
CA ASN A 93 11.08 -4.08 5.52
C ASN A 93 12.11 -3.28 4.72
N THR A 94 12.25 -3.58 3.42
CA THR A 94 13.25 -2.93 2.56
C THR A 94 12.64 -2.55 1.21
N LEU A 95 13.11 -3.15 0.12
CA LEU A 95 12.78 -2.87 -1.26
C LEU A 95 12.30 -4.14 -1.96
N SER A 96 11.23 -4.04 -2.72
CA SER A 96 10.71 -5.12 -3.56
C SER A 96 10.83 -4.78 -5.05
N THR A 97 10.97 -5.78 -5.92
CA THR A 97 10.91 -5.60 -7.37
C THR A 97 9.46 -5.52 -7.84
N ILE A 98 9.16 -4.63 -8.78
CA ILE A 98 7.84 -4.51 -9.40
C ILE A 98 7.96 -4.50 -10.93
N ALA A 99 6.87 -4.84 -11.61
CA ALA A 99 6.73 -4.69 -13.06
C ALA A 99 5.91 -3.45 -13.40
N ALA A 100 6.30 -2.72 -14.44
CA ALA A 100 5.57 -1.56 -14.93
C ALA A 100 5.80 -1.36 -16.44
N ASP A 101 5.10 -0.39 -17.03
CA ASP A 101 5.38 0.08 -18.39
C ASP A 101 6.61 1.00 -18.41
N PRO A 102 7.72 0.65 -19.10
CA PRO A 102 8.91 1.49 -19.17
C PRO A 102 8.69 2.89 -19.75
N LYS A 103 7.63 3.10 -20.54
CA LYS A 103 7.29 4.43 -21.08
C LYS A 103 6.81 5.39 -19.98
N MET A 104 6.12 4.85 -18.98
CA MET A 104 5.63 5.62 -17.83
C MET A 104 6.65 5.61 -16.69
N PHE A 105 7.21 4.43 -16.40
CA PHE A 105 8.15 4.18 -15.33
C PHE A 105 9.37 3.42 -15.87
N PRO A 106 10.41 4.13 -16.35
CA PRO A 106 11.62 3.48 -16.82
C PRO A 106 12.22 2.55 -15.75
N LEU A 107 12.95 1.51 -16.16
CA LEU A 107 13.64 0.63 -15.22
C LEU A 107 14.52 1.45 -14.26
N GLY A 108 14.53 1.03 -13.00
CA GLY A 108 15.18 1.75 -11.90
C GLY A 108 14.32 2.84 -11.27
N SER A 109 13.10 3.09 -11.75
CA SER A 109 12.17 4.01 -11.07
C SER A 109 11.84 3.48 -9.68
N ILE A 110 11.75 4.38 -8.70
CA ILE A 110 11.47 4.05 -7.29
C ILE A 110 10.12 4.65 -6.92
N LEU A 111 9.22 3.79 -6.46
CA LEU A 111 7.87 4.13 -6.06
C LEU A 111 7.68 3.75 -4.59
N TYR A 112 6.92 4.55 -3.86
CA TYR A 112 6.28 4.12 -2.63
C TYR A 112 4.83 3.77 -2.92
N ILE A 113 4.43 2.55 -2.53
CA ILE A 113 3.11 2.00 -2.79
C ILE A 113 2.45 1.74 -1.42
N PRO A 114 1.44 2.54 -1.03
CA PRO A 114 0.77 2.39 0.26
C PRO A 114 0.25 0.96 0.49
N GLY A 115 0.59 0.39 1.64
CA GLY A 115 0.25 -0.99 2.00
C GLY A 115 1.15 -2.08 1.40
N TYR A 116 2.05 -1.76 0.47
CA TYR A 116 3.03 -2.70 -0.08
C TYR A 116 4.47 -2.40 0.35
N GLY A 117 4.86 -1.11 0.35
CA GLY A 117 6.20 -0.61 0.67
C GLY A 117 6.91 0.01 -0.54
N TYR A 118 8.25 0.10 -0.46
CA TYR A 118 9.07 0.58 -1.57
C TYR A 118 9.18 -0.47 -2.69
N GLY A 119 8.98 0.00 -3.93
CA GLY A 119 9.13 -0.78 -5.15
C GLY A 119 10.15 -0.16 -6.10
N ILE A 120 11.03 -1.00 -6.65
CA ILE A 120 11.90 -0.63 -7.79
C ILE A 120 11.40 -1.30 -9.06
N VAL A 121 11.22 -0.52 -10.12
CA VAL A 121 10.82 -1.06 -11.43
C VAL A 121 11.99 -1.83 -12.02
N ALA A 122 11.88 -3.16 -11.98
CA ALA A 122 12.90 -4.07 -12.48
C ALA A 122 12.37 -4.97 -13.60
N ASP A 123 11.05 -5.08 -13.73
CA ASP A 123 10.41 -5.99 -14.65
C ASP A 123 9.42 -5.28 -15.59
N THR A 124 9.02 -5.98 -16.65
CA THR A 124 8.01 -5.54 -17.61
C THR A 124 7.06 -6.68 -17.93
N GLY A 125 5.86 -6.37 -18.40
CA GLY A 125 4.90 -7.38 -18.83
C GLY A 125 4.16 -6.94 -20.10
N SER A 126 3.73 -7.91 -20.90
CA SER A 126 2.91 -7.64 -22.09
C SER A 126 1.57 -7.00 -21.72
N ALA A 127 0.95 -7.44 -20.62
CA ALA A 127 -0.32 -6.91 -20.10
C ALA A 127 -0.17 -5.68 -19.18
N ILE A 128 1.07 -5.30 -18.84
CA ILE A 128 1.40 -4.18 -17.95
C ILE A 128 1.79 -2.97 -18.81
N LYS A 129 0.77 -2.16 -19.14
CA LYS A 129 0.86 -1.00 -20.05
C LYS A 129 0.15 0.21 -19.44
N GLY A 130 0.69 1.41 -19.70
CA GLY A 130 0.19 2.67 -19.16
C GLY A 130 0.31 2.75 -17.63
N ASN A 131 -0.73 3.26 -16.98
CA ASN A 131 -0.81 3.43 -15.52
C ASN A 131 -1.16 2.12 -14.80
N LYS A 132 -0.46 1.04 -15.15
CA LYS A 132 -0.59 -0.27 -14.50
C LYS A 132 0.75 -0.71 -13.93
N ILE A 133 0.71 -1.27 -12.72
CA ILE A 133 1.85 -1.89 -12.07
C ILE A 133 1.50 -3.31 -11.62
N ASP A 134 2.51 -4.17 -11.55
CA ASP A 134 2.37 -5.53 -11.03
C ASP A 134 3.36 -5.75 -9.88
N LEU A 135 2.83 -6.12 -8.72
CA LEU A 135 3.59 -6.23 -7.49
C LEU A 135 4.01 -7.68 -7.26
N TYR A 136 5.30 -7.89 -7.02
CA TYR A 136 5.81 -9.25 -6.84
C TYR A 136 5.45 -9.82 -5.46
N PHE A 137 4.96 -11.06 -5.43
CA PHE A 137 4.74 -11.85 -4.22
C PHE A 137 5.41 -13.22 -4.35
N LYS A 138 5.78 -13.81 -3.21
CA LYS A 138 6.42 -15.15 -3.22
C LYS A 138 5.42 -16.25 -3.57
N THR A 139 4.14 -16.06 -3.25
CA THR A 139 3.09 -17.07 -3.48
C THR A 139 1.78 -16.43 -3.92
N ILE A 140 0.98 -17.19 -4.66
CA ILE A 140 -0.37 -16.81 -5.09
C ILE A 140 -1.27 -16.50 -3.88
N ARG A 141 -1.13 -17.28 -2.80
CA ARG A 141 -1.88 -17.04 -1.55
C ARG A 141 -1.65 -15.62 -1.01
N GLN A 142 -0.41 -15.14 -1.05
CA GLN A 142 -0.09 -13.77 -0.63
C GLN A 142 -0.70 -12.72 -1.53
N VAL A 143 -0.76 -12.95 -2.85
CA VAL A 143 -1.44 -12.03 -3.78
C VAL A 143 -2.90 -11.83 -3.33
N TYR A 144 -3.62 -12.91 -3.06
CA TYR A 144 -5.03 -12.85 -2.65
C TYR A 144 -5.21 -12.28 -1.23
N SER A 145 -4.40 -12.70 -0.27
CA SER A 145 -4.60 -12.31 1.13
C SER A 145 -4.06 -10.93 1.48
N GLU A 146 -3.05 -10.43 0.76
CA GLU A 146 -2.37 -9.19 1.10
C GLU A 146 -2.66 -8.04 0.12
N TRP A 147 -3.15 -8.31 -1.09
CA TRP A 147 -3.26 -7.28 -2.13
C TRP A 147 -4.56 -7.28 -2.93
N GLY A 148 -4.79 -8.30 -3.75
CA GLY A 148 -5.85 -8.28 -4.78
C GLY A 148 -5.54 -7.32 -5.95
N LYS A 149 -6.55 -7.02 -6.78
CA LYS A 149 -6.48 -5.96 -7.81
C LYS A 149 -7.20 -4.73 -7.29
N LYS A 150 -6.55 -3.57 -7.34
CA LYS A 150 -7.15 -2.29 -6.94
C LYS A 150 -6.43 -1.11 -7.57
N ASP A 151 -7.13 0.01 -7.63
CA ASP A 151 -6.50 1.29 -7.93
C ASP A 151 -5.88 1.87 -6.65
N VAL A 152 -4.70 2.44 -6.78
CA VAL A 152 -3.93 2.98 -5.66
C VAL A 152 -3.12 4.19 -6.12
N ASP A 153 -3.06 5.21 -5.26
CA ASP A 153 -2.21 6.37 -5.46
C ASP A 153 -0.78 6.02 -5.04
N VAL A 154 0.12 5.97 -6.03
CA VAL A 154 1.54 5.70 -5.80
C VAL A 154 2.34 6.99 -5.85
N GLN A 155 3.35 7.06 -4.99
CA GLN A 155 4.27 8.20 -4.93
C GLN A 155 5.53 7.85 -5.71
N ILE A 156 5.85 8.64 -6.73
CA ILE A 156 7.08 8.49 -7.50
C ILE A 156 8.17 9.29 -6.80
N ILE A 157 9.22 8.62 -6.35
CA ILE A 157 10.33 9.24 -5.59
C ILE A 157 11.55 9.44 -6.47
N LYS A 158 11.75 8.56 -7.46
CA LYS A 158 12.81 8.69 -8.46
C LYS A 158 12.35 8.14 -9.80
N LYS A 159 12.60 8.90 -10.87
CA LYS A 159 12.46 8.41 -12.24
C LYS A 159 13.70 7.60 -12.63
N GLY A 160 13.49 6.39 -13.14
CA GLY A 160 14.56 5.51 -13.57
C GLY A 160 15.28 6.03 -14.83
N ASN A 161 16.49 5.54 -15.04
CA ASN A 161 17.31 5.84 -16.23
C ASN A 161 17.26 4.72 -17.28
N GLY A 162 16.35 3.74 -17.12
CA GLY A 162 16.24 2.58 -18.00
C GLY A 162 17.13 1.41 -17.62
N LYS A 163 17.79 1.44 -16.44
CA LYS A 163 18.58 0.34 -15.90
C LYS A 163 18.17 0.02 -14.46
N CYS A 164 18.26 -1.27 -14.11
CA CYS A 164 18.11 -1.73 -12.73
C CYS A 164 19.13 -2.85 -12.48
N THR A 165 20.04 -2.64 -11.54
CA THR A 165 21.15 -3.56 -11.25
C THR A 165 21.13 -4.07 -9.81
N GLU A 166 21.79 -5.20 -9.58
CA GLU A 166 21.96 -5.77 -8.24
C GLU A 166 22.67 -4.81 -7.27
N LYS A 167 23.62 -4.02 -7.75
CA LYS A 167 24.33 -3.01 -6.95
C LYS A 167 23.37 -1.92 -6.44
N MET A 168 22.51 -1.41 -7.34
CA MET A 168 21.51 -0.39 -6.98
C MET A 168 20.55 -0.91 -5.92
N ILE A 169 19.99 -2.12 -6.11
CA ILE A 169 19.07 -2.75 -5.16
C ILE A 169 19.72 -2.90 -3.79
N LYS A 170 20.92 -3.45 -3.72
CA LYS A 170 21.65 -3.64 -2.45
C LYS A 170 21.89 -2.31 -1.73
N SER A 171 22.26 -1.26 -2.46
CA SER A 171 22.49 0.06 -1.88
C SER A 171 21.21 0.63 -1.27
N LEU A 172 20.08 0.53 -1.98
CA LEU A 172 18.78 1.01 -1.52
C LEU A 172 18.27 0.20 -0.32
N GLN A 173 18.41 -1.13 -0.36
CA GLN A 173 18.01 -1.98 0.77
C GLN A 173 18.78 -1.61 2.04
N LYS A 174 20.11 -1.46 1.95
CA LYS A 174 20.95 -1.03 3.08
C LYS A 174 20.51 0.33 3.63
N ALA A 175 20.16 1.27 2.76
CA ALA A 175 19.66 2.57 3.17
C ALA A 175 18.34 2.46 3.94
N ILE A 176 17.37 1.69 3.42
CA ILE A 176 16.07 1.48 4.09
C ILE A 176 16.23 0.71 5.40
N GLU A 177 17.11 -0.28 5.48
CA GLU A 177 17.39 -1.00 6.72
C GLU A 177 17.87 -0.04 7.83
N THR A 178 18.75 0.88 7.45
CA THR A 178 19.39 1.86 8.35
C THR A 178 18.43 2.98 8.75
N HIS A 179 17.76 3.59 7.78
CA HIS A 179 16.97 4.81 7.98
C HIS A 179 15.46 4.58 8.06
N LYS A 180 14.99 3.34 7.81
CA LYS A 180 13.57 2.95 7.64
C LYS A 180 12.87 3.63 6.47
N THR A 181 13.60 4.38 5.66
CA THR A 181 13.16 5.12 4.47
C THR A 181 14.32 5.23 3.49
N ILE A 182 14.08 5.74 2.27
CA ILE A 182 15.14 6.05 1.31
C ILE A 182 15.52 7.52 1.49
N PRO A 183 16.71 7.85 2.01
CA PRO A 183 17.10 9.23 2.18
C PRO A 183 17.53 9.85 0.83
N PRO A 184 17.33 11.17 0.61
CA PRO A 184 17.51 11.80 -0.71
C PRO A 184 18.88 11.54 -1.34
N GLU A 185 19.94 11.57 -0.55
CA GLU A 185 21.32 11.37 -1.00
C GLU A 185 21.56 10.00 -1.65
N THR A 186 20.77 8.99 -1.29
CA THR A 186 20.88 7.64 -1.88
C THR A 186 20.18 7.53 -3.24
N LEU A 187 19.28 8.47 -3.55
CA LEU A 187 18.61 8.55 -4.84
C LEU A 187 19.60 9.02 -5.93
N ASP A 188 20.51 9.94 -5.60
CA ASP A 188 21.47 10.47 -6.57
C ASP A 188 22.71 9.58 -6.74
N ALA A 189 23.13 8.88 -5.67
CA ALA A 189 24.31 8.03 -5.68
C ALA A 189 24.13 6.68 -6.43
N SER A 190 22.91 6.33 -6.81
CA SER A 190 22.56 5.04 -7.43
C SER A 190 22.44 5.10 -8.97
N ILE A 191 23.17 6.01 -9.61
CA ILE A 191 23.23 6.22 -11.07
C ILE A 191 24.39 5.41 -11.68
#